data_AF-A0A556RNX2-F1
#
_entry.id   AF-A0A556RNX2-F1
#
_cell.length_a   1.000
_cell.length_b   1.000
_cell.length_c   1.000
_cell.angle_alpha   90.00
_cell.angle_beta   90.00
_cell.angle_gamma   90.00
#
_symmetry.space_group_name_H-M   'P 1'
#
loop_
_entity.id
_entity.type
_entity.pdbx_description
1 polymer ?
#
loop_
_entity_poly.entity_id
_entity_poly.type
_entity_poly.pdbx_seq_one_letter_code
_entity_poly.pdbx_strand_id
1 'polypeptide(L)'
;MNKFSNNTYLIHWFYLLLFIYTQQTFASLSQTTAKVIEGTPPHLSLPLELTIDNLNLFGLKIYNQNYYGEEVNKLPITSNYPFKNKIQIAPLKQPNEQEYLDADGDELLFLTESPQINMTWYSTDSNGKQVEFQPNDTDTFCNLGKKIFTHHSK
;
A
#
# COMPACT_ATOMS: atom_id res chain seq x y z
N MET A 1 -10.82 55.30 -75.76
CA MET A 1 -9.49 55.31 -75.11
C MET A 1 -9.69 55.55 -73.62
N ASN A 2 -9.86 54.48 -72.83
CA ASN A 2 -9.98 54.61 -71.38
C ASN A 2 -8.57 54.70 -70.78
N LYS A 3 -8.15 55.91 -70.41
CA LYS A 3 -6.99 56.13 -69.53
C LYS A 3 -7.38 55.63 -68.14
N PHE A 4 -7.25 54.33 -67.91
CA PHE A 4 -7.20 53.83 -66.54
C PHE A 4 -5.93 54.40 -65.92
N SER A 5 -6.13 55.30 -64.95
CA SER A 5 -5.06 55.97 -64.22
C SER A 5 -4.24 54.93 -63.47
N ASN A 6 -2.95 54.79 -63.78
CA ASN A 6 -2.01 53.93 -63.04
C ASN A 6 -2.05 54.12 -61.52
N ASN A 7 -2.58 55.25 -61.05
CA ASN A 7 -2.67 55.61 -59.64
C ASN A 7 -3.71 54.77 -58.86
N THR A 8 -4.81 54.33 -59.48
CA THR A 8 -5.83 53.51 -58.78
C THR A 8 -5.33 52.09 -58.53
N TYR A 9 -4.54 51.52 -59.44
CA TYR A 9 -3.93 50.20 -59.26
C TYR A 9 -2.91 50.18 -58.13
N LEU A 10 -2.09 51.24 -58.01
CA LEU A 10 -1.14 51.38 -56.91
C LEU A 10 -1.83 51.48 -55.55
N ILE A 11 -2.93 52.22 -55.48
CA ILE A 11 -3.74 52.36 -54.26
C ILE A 11 -4.35 51.01 -53.87
N HIS A 12 -4.95 50.28 -54.82
CA HIS A 12 -5.50 48.95 -54.55
C HIS A 12 -4.42 47.92 -54.17
N TRP A 13 -3.23 48.02 -54.77
CA TRP A 13 -2.10 47.15 -54.43
C TRP A 13 -1.56 47.44 -53.02
N PHE A 14 -1.54 48.71 -52.62
CA PHE A 14 -1.18 49.11 -51.26
C PHE A 14 -2.18 48.59 -50.23
N TYR A 15 -3.49 48.70 -50.50
CA TYR A 15 -4.52 48.14 -49.61
C TYR A 15 -4.48 46.62 -49.52
N LEU A 16 -4.16 45.92 -50.61
CA LEU A 16 -3.98 44.47 -50.63
C LEU A 16 -2.79 44.03 -49.76
N LEU A 17 -1.66 44.72 -49.89
CA LEU A 17 -0.49 44.49 -49.04
C LEU A 17 -0.81 44.72 -47.55
N LEU A 18 -1.52 45.80 -47.23
CA LEU A 18 -1.92 46.11 -45.86
C LEU A 18 -2.85 45.03 -45.28
N PHE A 19 -3.74 44.47 -46.10
CA PHE A 19 -4.62 43.37 -45.69
C PHE A 19 -3.86 42.07 -45.43
N ILE A 20 -2.80 41.77 -46.19
CA ILE A 20 -1.98 40.56 -45.97
C ILE A 20 -1.14 40.70 -44.69
N TYR A 21 -0.64 41.90 -44.40
CA TYR A 21 0.15 42.15 -43.18
C TYR A 21 -0.68 42.10 -41.88
N THR A 22 -1.96 42.46 -41.92
CA THR A 22 -2.82 42.44 -40.71
C THR A 22 -3.31 41.03 -40.32
N GLN A 23 -3.18 40.04 -41.21
CA GLN A 23 -3.57 38.65 -40.93
C GLN A 23 -2.46 37.81 -40.27
N GLN A 24 -1.27 38.36 -40.07
CA GLN A 24 -0.19 37.69 -39.34
C GLN A 24 -0.28 37.95 -37.83
N THR A 25 -1.43 37.64 -37.22
CA THR A 25 -1.52 37.52 -35.77
C THR A 25 -1.09 36.10 -35.39
N PHE A 26 0.12 36.00 -34.81
CA PHE A 26 0.62 34.74 -34.28
C PHE A 26 -0.25 34.32 -33.08
N ALA A 27 -1.09 33.31 -33.26
CA ALA A 27 -1.65 32.58 -32.14
C ALA A 27 -0.52 31.75 -31.50
N SER A 28 0.13 32.28 -30.46
CA SER A 28 1.05 31.48 -29.65
C SER A 28 0.23 30.79 -28.55
N LEU A 29 0.04 29.48 -28.70
CA LEU A 29 -0.48 28.64 -27.63
C LEU A 29 0.68 28.32 -26.68
N SER A 30 0.85 29.09 -25.62
CA SER A 30 1.78 28.75 -24.54
C SER A 30 1.08 27.78 -23.59
N GLN A 31 1.23 26.49 -23.83
CA GLN A 31 0.79 25.46 -22.89
C GLN A 31 1.91 25.17 -21.90
N THR A 32 1.78 25.69 -20.68
CA THR A 32 2.67 25.34 -19.58
C THR A 32 2.14 24.05 -18.95
N THR A 33 2.68 22.90 -19.34
CA THR A 33 2.41 21.63 -18.65
C THR A 33 3.11 21.68 -17.29
N ALA A 34 2.34 21.90 -16.21
CA ALA A 34 2.82 21.62 -14.87
C ALA A 34 3.11 20.11 -14.79
N LYS A 35 4.31 19.71 -14.35
CA LYS A 35 4.64 18.31 -14.03
C LYS A 35 3.99 17.90 -12.70
N VAL A 36 2.68 18.09 -12.57
CA VAL A 36 1.94 17.59 -11.43
C VAL A 36 1.05 16.49 -11.97
N ILE A 37 1.35 15.26 -11.57
CA ILE A 37 0.44 14.14 -11.78
C ILE A 37 -0.69 14.38 -10.78
N GLU A 38 -1.84 14.84 -11.28
CA GLU A 38 -3.06 14.94 -10.48
C GLU A 38 -3.81 13.61 -10.62
N GLY A 39 -3.68 12.78 -9.61
CA GLY A 39 -4.34 11.48 -9.48
C GLY A 39 -4.47 11.14 -8.00
N THR A 40 -5.54 10.45 -7.65
CA THR A 40 -5.77 9.92 -6.31
C THR A 40 -5.03 8.59 -6.21
N PRO A 41 -4.09 8.42 -5.27
CA PRO A 41 -3.40 7.15 -5.13
C PRO A 41 -4.40 6.03 -4.81
N PRO A 42 -4.16 4.80 -5.29
CA PRO A 42 -4.96 3.66 -4.92
C PRO A 42 -4.90 3.49 -3.40
N HIS A 43 -6.06 3.24 -2.80
CA HIS A 43 -6.21 3.14 -1.35
C HIS A 43 -7.04 1.91 -1.01
N LEU A 44 -6.98 1.49 0.25
CA LEU A 44 -7.77 0.33 0.67
C LEU A 44 -9.24 0.73 0.74
N SER A 45 -10.13 -0.24 0.58
CA SER A 45 -11.56 0.01 0.79
C SER A 45 -11.79 0.57 2.20
N LEU A 46 -12.74 1.51 2.32
CA LEU A 46 -13.08 2.17 3.59
C LEU A 46 -13.23 1.20 4.78
N PRO A 47 -13.88 0.02 4.62
CA PRO A 47 -13.97 -0.96 5.69
C PRO A 47 -12.60 -1.47 6.16
N LEU A 48 -11.65 -1.71 5.26
CA LEU A 48 -10.31 -2.18 5.61
C LEU A 48 -9.46 -1.08 6.26
N GLU A 49 -9.57 0.17 5.81
CA GLU A 49 -8.86 1.29 6.45
C GLU A 49 -9.34 1.51 7.89
N LEU A 50 -10.66 1.40 8.12
CA LEU A 50 -11.25 1.55 9.45
C LEU A 50 -10.95 0.37 10.38
N THR A 51 -10.61 -0.80 9.84
CA THR A 51 -10.27 -2.01 10.62
C THR A 51 -8.81 -2.42 10.48
N ILE A 52 -7.91 -1.53 10.08
CA ILE A 52 -6.46 -1.83 9.98
C ILE A 52 -5.91 -2.36 11.32
N ASP A 53 -6.46 -1.88 12.44
CA ASP A 53 -6.11 -2.31 13.79
C ASP A 53 -6.61 -3.74 14.12
N ASN A 54 -7.55 -4.27 13.34
CA ASN A 54 -8.18 -5.57 13.54
C ASN A 54 -7.71 -6.56 12.45
N LEU A 55 -6.62 -7.24 12.79
CA LEU A 55 -5.63 -7.89 11.94
C LEU A 55 -6.14 -9.09 11.11
N ASN A 56 -6.99 -8.87 10.12
CA ASN A 56 -7.20 -9.86 9.05
C ASN A 56 -6.09 -9.82 7.98
N LEU A 57 -5.16 -8.86 8.07
CA LEU A 57 -4.00 -8.75 7.19
C LEU A 57 -2.76 -9.42 7.76
N PHE A 58 -2.62 -9.44 9.09
CA PHE A 58 -1.50 -10.07 9.78
C PHE A 58 -1.90 -11.46 10.26
N GLY A 59 -0.93 -12.36 10.27
CA GLY A 59 -1.19 -13.76 10.55
C GLY A 59 0.03 -14.51 11.05
N LEU A 60 -0.21 -15.77 11.39
CA LEU A 60 0.82 -16.70 11.80
C LEU A 60 0.99 -17.78 10.75
N LYS A 61 2.23 -18.09 10.42
CA LYS A 61 2.58 -19.25 9.60
C LYS A 61 2.89 -20.41 10.53
N ILE A 62 2.08 -21.45 10.46
CA ILE A 62 2.30 -22.70 11.20
C ILE A 62 2.65 -23.80 10.21
N TYR A 63 3.84 -24.36 10.34
CA TYR A 63 4.43 -25.29 9.37
C TYR A 63 4.52 -24.66 7.97
N ASN A 64 3.58 -25.01 7.07
CA ASN A 64 3.54 -24.53 5.69
C ASN A 64 2.20 -23.87 5.33
N GLN A 65 1.39 -23.53 6.33
CA GLN A 65 0.09 -22.88 6.14
C GLN A 65 0.05 -21.56 6.91
N ASN A 66 -0.49 -20.54 6.24
CA ASN A 66 -0.70 -19.23 6.84
C ASN A 66 -2.13 -19.15 7.37
N TYR A 67 -2.30 -18.54 8.53
CA TYR A 67 -3.57 -18.37 9.20
C TYR A 67 -3.73 -16.89 9.56
N TYR A 68 -4.83 -16.29 9.13
CA TYR A 68 -5.09 -14.86 9.28
C TYR A 68 -6.36 -14.62 10.09
N GLY A 69 -6.40 -13.54 10.87
CA GLY A 69 -7.58 -13.16 11.63
C GLY A 69 -8.10 -14.28 12.54
N GLU A 70 -9.38 -14.64 12.39
CA GLU A 70 -10.02 -15.69 13.19
C GLU A 70 -9.45 -17.10 12.97
N GLU A 71 -8.76 -17.36 11.85
CA GLU A 71 -8.16 -18.66 11.59
C GLU A 71 -7.05 -19.00 12.58
N VAL A 72 -6.45 -17.97 13.19
CA VAL A 72 -5.45 -18.10 14.26
C VAL A 72 -6.04 -18.80 15.50
N ASN A 73 -7.37 -18.80 15.68
CA ASN A 73 -8.01 -19.56 16.76
C ASN A 73 -8.07 -21.08 16.49
N LYS A 74 -7.80 -21.51 15.25
CA LYS A 74 -7.91 -22.91 14.81
C LYS A 74 -6.55 -23.54 14.50
N LEU A 75 -5.47 -22.98 15.06
CA LEU A 75 -4.12 -23.45 14.76
C LEU A 75 -3.89 -24.89 15.25
N PRO A 76 -3.29 -25.76 14.41
CA PRO A 76 -2.99 -27.14 14.77
C PRO A 76 -1.69 -27.22 15.61
N ILE A 77 -1.70 -26.58 16.78
CA ILE A 77 -0.54 -26.54 17.67
C ILE A 77 -0.55 -27.75 18.60
N THR A 78 0.53 -28.53 18.56
CA THR A 78 0.77 -29.63 19.49
C THR A 78 1.63 -29.17 20.65
N SER A 79 1.17 -29.36 21.89
CA SER A 79 1.85 -28.88 23.10
C SER A 79 3.18 -29.58 23.42
N ASN A 80 3.37 -30.81 22.91
CA ASN A 80 4.46 -31.70 23.28
C ASN A 80 5.73 -31.55 22.43
N TYR A 81 5.68 -30.79 21.34
CA TYR A 81 6.80 -30.66 20.41
C TYR A 81 7.40 -29.25 20.45
N PRO A 82 8.69 -29.11 20.09
CA PRO A 82 9.30 -27.79 19.99
C PRO A 82 8.57 -26.91 18.98
N PHE A 83 8.24 -25.68 19.38
CA PHE A 83 7.36 -24.80 18.60
C PHE A 83 8.07 -23.62 17.94
N LYS A 84 9.25 -23.22 18.43
CA LYS A 84 9.98 -22.02 17.96
C LYS A 84 10.09 -21.94 16.43
N ASN A 85 10.52 -23.01 15.78
CA ASN A 85 10.72 -23.01 14.32
C ASN A 85 9.44 -23.32 13.54
N LYS A 86 8.37 -23.73 14.22
CA LYS A 86 7.09 -24.10 13.63
C LYS A 86 6.14 -22.92 13.50
N ILE A 87 6.28 -21.93 14.38
CA ILE A 87 5.45 -20.73 14.45
C ILE A 87 6.30 -19.57 13.96
N GLN A 88 5.89 -18.98 12.84
CA GLN A 88 6.57 -17.85 12.21
C GLN A 88 5.55 -16.74 11.90
N ILE A 89 6.05 -15.54 11.65
CA ILE A 89 5.22 -14.45 11.14
C ILE A 89 4.78 -14.83 9.72
N ALA A 90 3.49 -14.79 9.42
CA ALA A 90 3.02 -14.98 8.06
C ALA A 90 3.31 -13.72 7.23
N PRO A 91 3.59 -13.86 5.91
CA PRO A 91 3.61 -12.71 5.02
C PRO A 91 2.30 -11.93 5.11
N LEU A 92 2.39 -10.60 5.00
CA LEU A 92 1.23 -9.72 4.99
C LEU A 92 0.27 -10.14 3.87
N LYS A 93 -1.01 -10.31 4.21
CA LYS A 93 -2.05 -10.67 3.24
C LYS A 93 -2.24 -9.50 2.27
N GLN A 94 -2.14 -9.79 0.97
CA GLN A 94 -2.38 -8.79 -0.07
C GLN A 94 -3.90 -8.68 -0.33
N PRO A 95 -4.44 -7.46 -0.46
CA PRO A 95 -5.85 -7.25 -0.78
C PRO A 95 -6.13 -7.71 -2.22
N ASN A 96 -7.35 -8.20 -2.46
CA ASN A 96 -7.83 -8.50 -3.82
C ASN A 96 -8.43 -7.26 -4.50
N GLU A 97 -8.80 -7.39 -5.79
CA GLU A 97 -9.41 -6.33 -6.60
C GLU A 97 -10.72 -5.75 -6.04
N GLN A 98 -11.38 -6.46 -5.12
CA GLN A 98 -12.61 -6.00 -4.45
C GLN A 98 -12.31 -5.28 -3.12
N GLU A 99 -11.08 -5.37 -2.63
CA GLU A 99 -10.64 -4.88 -1.32
C GLU A 99 -9.83 -3.58 -1.40
N TYR A 100 -9.39 -3.16 -2.58
CA TYR A 100 -8.81 -1.84 -2.82
C TYR A 100 -9.67 -1.02 -3.80
N LEU A 101 -9.61 0.31 -3.66
CA LEU A 101 -10.23 1.25 -4.56
C LEU A 101 -9.15 1.91 -5.40
N ASP A 102 -9.36 1.87 -6.71
CA ASP A 102 -8.57 2.58 -7.71
C ASP A 102 -9.53 3.43 -8.56
N ALA A 103 -9.41 4.74 -8.41
CA ALA A 103 -10.26 5.70 -9.10
C ALA A 103 -9.74 6.06 -10.51
N ASP A 104 -8.43 5.89 -10.74
CA ASP A 104 -7.72 6.41 -11.90
C ASP A 104 -7.23 5.30 -12.86
N GLY A 105 -7.39 4.03 -12.49
CA GLY A 105 -6.96 2.87 -13.26
C GLY A 105 -5.53 2.40 -12.94
N ASP A 106 -4.97 2.87 -11.81
CA ASP A 106 -3.66 2.49 -11.30
C ASP A 106 -3.74 1.28 -10.36
N GLU A 107 -2.90 0.27 -10.61
CA GLU A 107 -2.86 -0.93 -9.77
C GLU A 107 -2.18 -0.66 -8.40
N LEU A 108 -2.75 -1.24 -7.34
CA LEU A 108 -2.07 -1.33 -6.05
C LEU A 108 -0.90 -2.33 -6.17
N LEU A 109 0.33 -1.84 -6.14
CA LEU A 109 1.53 -2.66 -6.35
C LEU A 109 1.68 -3.80 -5.35
N PHE A 110 1.87 -3.47 -4.07
CA PHE A 110 1.93 -4.42 -2.95
C PHE A 110 1.92 -3.67 -1.62
N LEU A 111 1.33 -4.29 -0.60
CA LEU A 111 1.51 -3.85 0.77
C LEU A 111 2.80 -4.45 1.33
N THR A 112 3.65 -3.59 1.90
CA THR A 112 4.89 -3.98 2.58
C THR A 112 4.93 -3.42 3.98
N GLU A 113 5.54 -4.16 4.89
CA GLU A 113 5.86 -3.67 6.22
C GLU A 113 7.01 -2.66 6.19
N SER A 114 6.89 -1.60 6.99
CA SER A 114 7.98 -0.68 7.29
C SER A 114 7.71 -0.02 8.65
N PRO A 115 8.48 -0.33 9.71
CA PRO A 115 9.62 -1.26 9.77
C PRO A 115 9.20 -2.74 9.76
N GLN A 116 10.19 -3.65 9.74
CA GLN A 116 9.98 -5.10 9.78
C GLN A 116 9.13 -5.52 10.99
N ILE A 117 8.19 -6.45 10.76
CA ILE A 117 7.32 -6.99 11.82
C ILE A 117 8.15 -7.89 12.74
N ASN A 118 8.03 -7.67 14.05
CA ASN A 118 8.68 -8.49 15.08
C ASN A 118 7.67 -9.33 15.85
N MET A 119 8.06 -10.55 16.20
CA MET A 119 7.27 -11.46 17.03
C MET A 119 7.83 -11.49 18.45
N THR A 120 7.00 -11.12 19.42
CA THR A 120 7.32 -11.17 20.84
C THR A 120 6.51 -12.25 21.54
N TRP A 121 7.17 -13.06 22.37
CA TRP A 121 6.53 -14.16 23.08
C TRP A 121 6.26 -13.78 24.52
N TYR A 122 5.04 -14.05 24.99
CA TYR A 122 4.63 -13.82 26.36
C TYR A 122 4.19 -15.13 27.01
N SER A 123 4.52 -15.27 28.28
CA SER A 123 4.02 -16.33 29.15
C SER A 123 3.41 -15.71 30.40
N THR A 124 2.49 -16.41 31.04
CA THR A 124 1.96 -16.00 32.34
C THR A 124 2.82 -16.61 33.44
N ASP A 125 3.35 -15.80 34.34
CA ASP A 125 4.14 -16.26 35.48
C ASP A 125 3.28 -16.85 36.61
N SER A 126 3.95 -17.28 37.68
CA SER A 126 3.33 -17.84 38.88
C SER A 126 2.37 -16.90 39.61
N ASN A 127 2.46 -15.59 39.36
CA ASN A 127 1.65 -14.53 39.97
C ASN A 127 0.54 -14.04 39.01
N GLY A 128 0.37 -14.67 37.85
CA GLY A 128 -0.60 -14.25 36.85
C GLY A 128 -0.13 -13.07 35.99
N LYS A 129 1.13 -12.65 36.09
CA LYS A 129 1.67 -11.53 35.32
C LYS A 129 2.23 -12.03 33.99
N GLN A 130 2.00 -11.26 32.92
CA GLN A 130 2.65 -11.53 31.64
C GLN A 130 4.13 -11.15 31.68
N VAL A 131 4.96 -12.10 31.27
CA VAL A 131 6.42 -11.96 31.19
C VAL A 131 6.86 -12.32 29.78
N GLU A 132 7.59 -11.41 29.16
CA GLU A 132 8.23 -11.60 27.86
C GLU A 132 9.36 -12.63 27.96
N PHE A 133 9.48 -13.51 26.98
CA PHE A 133 10.57 -14.48 26.90
C PHE A 133 10.96 -14.75 25.45
N GLN A 134 12.11 -15.42 25.26
CA GLN A 134 12.54 -15.88 23.95
C GLN A 134 12.58 -17.42 23.95
N PRO A 135 11.81 -18.11 23.07
CA PRO A 135 11.81 -19.57 23.01
C PRO A 135 13.17 -20.13 22.57
N ASN A 136 13.59 -21.20 23.22
CA ASN A 136 14.72 -22.04 22.80
C ASN A 136 14.27 -23.11 21.80
N ASP A 137 15.23 -23.71 21.10
CA ASP A 137 14.96 -24.73 20.05
C ASP A 137 14.34 -26.01 20.61
N THR A 138 14.47 -26.25 21.91
CA THR A 138 13.93 -27.41 22.62
C THR A 138 12.68 -27.10 23.45
N ASP A 139 12.26 -25.83 23.49
CA ASP A 139 11.12 -25.42 24.30
C ASP A 139 9.81 -25.94 23.69
N THR A 140 9.07 -26.66 24.51
CA THR A 140 7.72 -27.12 24.25
C THR A 140 6.75 -26.36 25.16
N PHE A 141 5.50 -26.23 24.75
CA PHE A 141 4.48 -25.59 25.62
C PHE A 141 4.35 -26.32 26.96
N CYS A 142 4.50 -27.65 26.98
CA CYS A 142 4.50 -28.46 28.20
C CYS A 142 5.67 -28.15 29.13
N ASN A 143 6.88 -27.98 28.60
CA ASN A 143 8.07 -27.69 29.41
C ASN A 143 8.05 -26.26 29.96
N LEU A 144 7.59 -25.30 29.14
CA LEU A 144 7.38 -23.93 29.59
C LEU A 144 6.34 -23.87 30.71
N GLY A 145 5.20 -24.55 30.55
CA GLY A 145 4.19 -24.68 31.58
C GLY A 145 4.78 -25.24 32.88
N LYS A 146 5.50 -26.37 32.82
CA LYS A 146 6.14 -26.96 34.00
C LYS A 146 7.11 -26.00 34.69
N LYS A 147 7.97 -25.32 33.95
CA LYS A 147 8.97 -24.38 34.48
C LYS A 147 8.32 -23.24 35.27
N ILE A 148 7.19 -22.74 34.76
CA ILE A 148 6.39 -21.69 35.40
C ILE A 148 5.76 -22.20 36.70
N PHE A 149 5.23 -23.43 36.72
CA PHE A 149 4.60 -24.01 37.92
C PHE A 149 5.58 -24.53 38.98
N THR A 150 6.81 -24.92 38.62
CA THR A 150 7.81 -25.39 39.60
C THR A 150 8.35 -24.32 40.55
N HIS A 151 8.17 -23.03 40.24
CA HIS A 151 8.52 -21.94 41.16
C HIS A 151 7.53 -21.77 42.34
N HIS A 152 6.43 -22.54 42.39
CA HIS A 152 5.47 -22.57 43.51
C HIS A 152 5.74 -23.66 44.55
N SER A 153 6.78 -24.49 44.36
CA SER A 153 7.08 -25.65 45.22
C SER A 153 8.32 -25.47 46.11
N LYS A 154 8.65 -24.25 46.53
CA LYS A 154 9.67 -23.99 47.55
C LYS A 154 9.21 -22.96 48.56
#